data_AF-A0A9E3Q5W5-F1
#
_entry.id   AF-A0A9E3Q5W5-F1
#
_cell.length_a   1.000
_cell.length_b   1.000
_cell.length_c   1.000
_cell.angle_alpha   90.00
_cell.angle_beta   90.00
_cell.angle_gamma   90.00
#
_symmetry.space_group_name_H-M   'P 1'
#
loop_
_entity.id
_entity.type
_entity.pdbx_description
1 polymer ?
#
loop_
_entity_poly.entity_id
_entity_poly.type
_entity_poly.pdbx_seq_one_letter_code
_entity_poly.pdbx_strand_id
1 'polypeptide(L)'
;MITPRKVHRINNPVFLIGLASLIAAAQFPPPVPVDPIPIRLGWDYPTNELSTNLWFHLYSHTNPAAPLSQWTIETSVVGTSTTVRIAPTPGHRFYVVTASNLWGESRPSEPYATPFPPRVGRHLTAARED
;
A
#
# COMPACT_ATOMS: atom_id res chain seq x y z
N MET A 1 55.41 -0.95 -38.91
CA MET A 1 55.75 -0.05 -37.78
C MET A 1 56.19 1.29 -38.37
N ILE A 2 55.78 2.40 -37.75
CA ILE A 2 56.08 3.82 -38.06
C ILE A 2 55.21 4.48 -39.14
N THR A 3 54.30 5.35 -38.67
CA THR A 3 53.66 6.43 -39.42
C THR A 3 54.59 7.64 -39.48
N PRO A 4 54.42 8.54 -40.47
CA PRO A 4 54.36 9.96 -40.11
C PRO A 4 53.23 10.75 -40.78
N ARG A 5 53.02 11.93 -40.20
CA ARG A 5 51.84 12.80 -40.12
C ARG A 5 52.12 14.15 -40.80
N LYS A 6 51.14 14.79 -41.46
CA LYS A 6 50.92 16.26 -41.56
C LYS A 6 49.63 16.53 -42.39
N VAL A 7 48.50 17.05 -41.88
CA VAL A 7 48.20 18.40 -41.32
C VAL A 7 48.32 19.46 -42.44
N HIS A 8 47.31 20.20 -42.93
CA HIS A 8 46.35 21.12 -42.27
C HIS A 8 45.36 21.72 -43.31
N ARG A 9 44.08 21.96 -42.95
CA ARG A 9 43.39 23.29 -42.90
C ARG A 9 41.85 23.15 -42.87
N ILE A 10 41.21 23.52 -41.76
CA ILE A 10 40.46 24.77 -41.46
C ILE A 10 39.09 24.86 -42.17
N ASN A 11 37.99 24.79 -41.41
CA ASN A 11 37.03 25.90 -41.30
C ASN A 11 36.03 25.72 -40.14
N ASN A 12 35.69 26.88 -39.56
CA ASN A 12 35.14 27.13 -38.24
C ASN A 12 33.60 26.94 -38.15
N PRO A 13 33.00 27.06 -36.94
CA PRO A 13 31.68 26.55 -36.60
C PRO A 13 30.57 27.59 -36.81
N VAL A 14 29.33 27.12 -36.99
CA VAL A 14 28.14 27.94 -36.74
C VAL A 14 27.31 27.26 -35.66
N PHE A 15 27.39 27.84 -34.47
CA PHE A 15 26.47 27.65 -33.36
C PHE A 15 25.05 28.02 -33.83
N LEU A 16 24.08 27.13 -33.65
CA LEU A 16 22.67 27.47 -33.69
C LEU A 16 22.07 27.22 -32.31
N ILE A 17 21.59 28.32 -31.77
CA ILE A 17 21.08 28.58 -30.43
C ILE A 17 19.91 27.64 -30.14
N GLY A 18 20.03 26.84 -29.09
CA GLY A 18 18.89 26.14 -28.50
C GLY A 18 18.02 27.14 -27.75
N LEU A 19 16.82 27.38 -28.26
CA LEU A 19 15.74 27.99 -27.47
C LEU A 19 15.18 26.90 -26.54
N ALA A 20 15.67 26.85 -25.31
CA ALA A 20 15.03 26.10 -24.25
C ALA A 20 13.87 26.94 -23.71
N SER A 21 12.65 26.62 -24.12
CA SER A 21 11.43 27.16 -23.51
C SER A 21 11.35 26.65 -22.06
N LEU A 22 11.51 27.54 -21.10
CA LEU A 22 11.32 27.26 -19.68
C LEU A 22 9.80 27.14 -19.41
N ILE A 23 9.25 25.94 -19.56
CA ILE A 23 7.90 25.66 -19.01
C ILE A 23 8.10 25.42 -17.51
N ALA A 24 7.88 26.47 -16.71
CA ALA A 24 7.66 26.30 -15.29
C ALA A 24 6.33 25.57 -15.11
N ALA A 25 6.35 24.24 -15.19
CA ALA A 25 5.25 23.45 -14.67
C ALA A 25 5.17 23.77 -13.17
N ALA A 26 4.06 24.36 -12.73
CA ALA A 26 3.73 24.45 -11.32
C ALA A 26 3.76 23.02 -10.77
N GLN A 27 4.85 22.64 -10.12
CA GLN A 27 4.97 21.38 -9.43
C GLN A 27 3.99 21.49 -8.26
N PHE A 28 2.78 20.95 -8.44
CA PHE A 28 1.99 20.58 -7.28
C PHE A 28 2.90 19.72 -6.41
N PRO A 29 3.02 19.99 -5.10
CA PRO A 29 3.73 19.09 -4.23
C PRO A 29 3.16 17.69 -4.47
N PRO A 30 4.02 16.65 -4.56
CA PRO A 30 3.52 15.30 -4.73
C PRO A 30 2.43 15.05 -3.69
N PRO A 31 1.33 14.34 -4.04
CA PRO A 31 0.29 14.03 -3.07
C PRO A 31 0.95 13.45 -1.83
N VAL A 32 0.77 14.10 -0.68
CA VAL A 32 1.28 13.60 0.59
C VAL A 32 0.62 12.23 0.79
N PRO A 33 1.38 11.13 0.94
CA PRO A 33 0.80 9.85 1.30
C PRO A 33 0.02 10.06 2.60
N VAL A 34 -1.29 9.88 2.56
CA VAL A 34 -2.09 9.83 3.78
C VAL A 34 -1.79 8.49 4.40
N ASP A 35 -1.11 8.48 5.55
CA ASP A 35 -0.86 7.26 6.29
C ASP A 35 -2.21 6.59 6.61
N PRO A 36 -2.38 5.29 6.28
CA PRO A 36 -3.61 4.59 6.59
C PRO A 36 -3.83 4.58 8.11
N ILE A 37 -5.01 5.03 8.54
CA ILE A 37 -5.40 5.04 9.95
C ILE A 37 -5.43 3.59 10.45
N PRO A 38 -4.67 3.22 11.50
CA PRO A 38 -4.66 1.86 12.01
C PRO A 38 -6.04 1.45 12.51
N ILE A 39 -6.48 0.26 12.12
CA ILE A 39 -7.72 -0.35 12.60
C ILE A 39 -7.40 -1.46 13.59
N ARG A 40 -8.30 -1.65 14.57
CA ARG A 40 -8.26 -2.79 15.49
C ARG A 40 -9.29 -3.80 15.03
N LEU A 41 -8.86 -5.05 14.85
CA LEU A 41 -9.72 -6.17 14.54
C LEU A 41 -9.66 -7.17 15.70
N GLY A 42 -10.79 -7.80 16.00
CA GLY A 42 -10.92 -8.84 17.00
C GLY A 42 -11.80 -9.96 16.48
N TRP A 43 -11.57 -11.17 16.98
CA TRP A 43 -12.35 -12.37 16.66
C TRP A 43 -12.63 -13.19 17.90
N ASP A 44 -13.66 -14.01 17.83
CA ASP A 44 -14.00 -14.95 18.89
C ASP A 44 -13.20 -16.25 18.71
N TYR A 45 -12.68 -16.78 19.82
CA TYR A 45 -12.01 -18.08 19.87
C TYR A 45 -12.14 -18.67 21.28
N PRO A 46 -12.28 -20.01 21.45
CA PRO A 46 -12.39 -20.62 22.77
C PRO A 46 -11.17 -20.29 23.64
N THR A 47 -11.39 -19.64 24.78
CA THR A 47 -10.30 -19.15 25.64
C THR A 47 -9.45 -20.28 26.23
N ASN A 48 -10.03 -21.47 26.38
CA ASN A 48 -9.35 -22.69 26.83
C ASN A 48 -8.48 -23.36 25.74
N GLU A 49 -8.53 -22.88 24.50
CA GLU A 49 -7.76 -23.41 23.37
C GLU A 49 -6.64 -22.45 22.92
N LEU A 50 -6.56 -21.25 23.51
CA LEU A 50 -5.49 -20.30 23.27
C LEU A 50 -4.15 -20.87 23.74
N SER A 51 -3.12 -20.75 22.91
CA SER A 51 -1.78 -21.27 23.22
C SER A 51 -0.68 -20.60 22.40
N THR A 52 0.56 -20.80 22.80
CA THR A 52 1.75 -20.36 22.04
C THR A 52 2.04 -21.23 20.81
N ASN A 53 1.38 -22.39 20.69
CA ASN A 53 1.45 -23.28 19.52
C ASN A 53 0.30 -23.02 18.52
N LEU A 54 -0.41 -21.91 18.70
CA LEU A 54 -1.49 -21.45 17.84
C LEU A 54 -1.03 -20.15 17.16
N TRP A 55 -1.40 -19.96 15.91
CA TRP A 55 -1.24 -18.71 15.18
C TRP A 55 -2.56 -18.32 14.55
N PHE A 56 -2.85 -17.03 14.55
CA PHE A 56 -3.95 -16.46 13.77
C PHE A 56 -3.38 -15.71 12.59
N HIS A 57 -3.77 -16.12 11.38
CA HIS A 57 -3.39 -15.44 10.15
C HIS A 57 -4.54 -14.54 9.72
N LEU A 58 -4.27 -13.24 9.60
CA LEU A 58 -5.22 -12.27 9.12
C LEU A 58 -4.98 -12.03 7.63
N TYR A 59 -6.03 -12.26 6.84
CA TYR A 59 -6.02 -12.04 5.40
C TYR A 59 -6.88 -10.85 5.03
N SER A 60 -6.56 -10.21 3.91
CA SER A 60 -7.36 -9.12 3.34
C SER A 60 -7.54 -9.25 1.83
N HIS A 61 -8.66 -8.72 1.33
CA HIS A 61 -8.92 -8.61 -0.12
C HIS A 61 -9.87 -7.46 -0.44
N THR A 62 -9.91 -7.11 -1.71
CA THR A 62 -10.91 -6.25 -2.37
C THR A 62 -12.24 -6.95 -2.71
N ASN A 63 -12.28 -8.28 -2.74
CA ASN A 63 -13.42 -9.10 -3.18
C ASN A 63 -13.64 -10.27 -2.20
N PRO A 64 -14.78 -10.34 -1.48
CA PRO A 64 -14.99 -11.35 -0.46
C PRO A 64 -15.29 -12.73 -1.06
N ALA A 65 -15.62 -12.80 -2.35
CA ALA A 65 -15.88 -14.05 -3.07
C ALA A 65 -14.61 -14.68 -3.68
N ALA A 66 -13.45 -14.03 -3.56
CA ALA A 66 -12.20 -14.57 -4.07
C ALA A 66 -11.76 -15.80 -3.24
N PRO A 67 -11.17 -16.84 -3.86
CA PRO A 67 -10.59 -17.96 -3.12
C PRO A 67 -9.45 -17.50 -2.20
N LEU A 68 -9.32 -18.09 -1.00
CA LEU A 68 -8.37 -17.66 0.03
C LEU A 68 -6.91 -17.59 -0.46
N SER A 69 -6.52 -18.43 -1.42
CA SER A 69 -5.19 -18.42 -2.05
C SER A 69 -4.85 -17.12 -2.79
N GLN A 70 -5.84 -16.27 -3.08
CA GLN A 70 -5.66 -14.94 -3.69
C GLN A 70 -5.65 -13.81 -2.64
N TRP A 71 -5.96 -14.10 -1.38
CA TRP A 71 -5.97 -13.09 -0.33
C TRP A 71 -4.55 -12.79 0.15
N THR A 72 -4.33 -11.53 0.51
CA THR A 72 -3.04 -11.07 1.02
C THR A 72 -2.98 -11.30 2.53
N ILE A 73 -1.89 -11.88 3.03
CA ILE A 73 -1.65 -11.98 4.48
C ILE A 73 -1.21 -10.60 4.98
N GLU A 74 -2.02 -9.99 5.83
CA GLU A 74 -1.70 -8.71 6.49
C GLU A 74 -0.73 -8.94 7.64
N THR A 75 -1.00 -9.96 8.45
CA THR A 75 -0.19 -10.26 9.63
C THR A 75 -0.50 -11.65 10.17
N SER A 76 0.40 -12.14 11.00
CA SER A 76 0.24 -13.38 11.76
C SER A 76 0.54 -13.09 13.23
N VAL A 77 -0.38 -13.43 14.12
CA VAL A 77 -0.22 -13.20 15.56
C VAL A 77 -0.21 -14.52 16.30
N VAL A 78 0.55 -14.59 17.38
CA VAL A 78 0.53 -15.76 18.28
C VAL A 78 -0.86 -15.85 18.92
N GLY A 79 -1.37 -17.08 19.01
CA GLY A 79 -2.71 -17.43 19.47
C GLY A 79 -2.93 -17.29 20.97
N THR A 80 -2.19 -16.40 21.62
CA THR A 80 -2.45 -15.92 22.99
C THR A 80 -3.26 -14.62 22.99
N SER A 81 -3.49 -14.01 21.82
CA SER A 81 -4.34 -12.84 21.62
C SER A 81 -5.31 -13.08 20.47
N THR A 82 -6.55 -12.66 20.65
CA THR A 82 -7.60 -12.69 19.61
C THR A 82 -7.87 -11.32 18.99
N THR A 83 -6.93 -10.39 19.17
CA THR A 83 -7.01 -9.05 18.58
C THR A 83 -5.70 -8.63 17.94
N VAL A 84 -5.79 -7.79 16.91
CA VAL A 84 -4.65 -7.22 16.23
C VAL A 84 -4.93 -5.79 15.78
N ARG A 85 -3.87 -4.98 15.70
CA ARG A 85 -3.88 -3.66 15.09
C ARG A 85 -3.12 -3.72 13.78
N ILE A 86 -3.75 -3.29 12.69
CA ILE A 86 -3.13 -3.26 11.37
C ILE A 86 -3.29 -1.88 10.72
N ALA A 87 -2.32 -1.52 9.90
CA ALA A 87 -2.47 -0.46 8.92
C ALA A 87 -3.16 -1.09 7.68
N PRO A 88 -4.41 -0.72 7.36
CA PRO A 88 -5.13 -1.39 6.27
C PRO A 88 -4.46 -1.15 4.92
N THR A 89 -4.29 -2.23 4.14
CA THR A 89 -3.82 -2.14 2.75
C THR A 89 -4.80 -1.32 1.90
N PRO A 90 -4.34 -0.32 1.11
CA PRO A 90 -5.22 0.50 0.29
C PRO A 90 -6.14 -0.32 -0.63
N GLY A 91 -7.44 -0.06 -0.54
CA GLY A 91 -8.47 -0.74 -1.34
C GLY A 91 -8.91 -2.10 -0.79
N HIS A 92 -8.12 -2.75 0.07
CA HIS A 92 -8.53 -3.96 0.76
C HIS A 92 -9.52 -3.58 1.87
N ARG A 93 -10.68 -4.23 1.86
CA ARG A 93 -11.79 -3.87 2.77
C ARG A 93 -12.47 -5.07 3.39
N PHE A 94 -12.16 -6.26 2.91
CA PHE A 94 -12.66 -7.51 3.46
C PHE A 94 -11.52 -8.21 4.19
N TYR A 95 -11.82 -8.73 5.37
CA TYR A 95 -10.86 -9.41 6.22
C TYR A 95 -11.41 -10.75 6.65
N VAL A 96 -10.55 -11.76 6.70
CA VAL A 96 -10.84 -13.06 7.31
C VAL A 96 -9.66 -13.47 8.17
N VAL A 97 -9.95 -14.23 9.22
CA VAL A 97 -8.95 -14.90 10.06
C VAL A 97 -9.05 -16.41 9.91
N THR A 98 -7.90 -17.08 9.91
CA THR A 98 -7.76 -18.53 10.11
C THR A 98 -6.94 -18.78 11.38
N ALA A 99 -7.13 -19.96 11.96
CA ALA A 99 -6.36 -20.48 13.08
C ALA A 99 -5.44 -21.60 12.57
N SER A 100 -4.16 -21.55 12.89
CA SER A 100 -3.15 -22.50 12.42
C SER A 100 -2.30 -23.02 13.57
N ASN A 101 -1.93 -24.29 13.52
CA ASN A 101 -1.03 -24.94 14.46
C ASN A 101 -0.25 -26.06 13.75
N LEU A 102 0.49 -26.87 14.50
CA LEU A 102 1.26 -28.01 13.95
C LEU A 102 0.42 -29.05 13.19
N TRP A 103 -0.90 -29.08 13.38
CA TRP A 103 -1.80 -30.04 12.76
C TRP A 103 -2.50 -29.50 11.51
N GLY A 104 -2.35 -28.20 11.22
CA GLY A 104 -2.88 -27.58 10.01
C GLY A 104 -3.59 -26.26 10.29
N GLU A 105 -4.36 -25.83 9.30
CA GLU A 105 -5.06 -24.55 9.29
C GLU A 105 -6.58 -24.75 9.23
N SER A 106 -7.30 -23.92 9.98
CA SER A 106 -8.76 -23.94 10.03
C SER A 106 -9.37 -23.42 8.72
N ARG A 107 -10.70 -23.59 8.60
CA ARG A 107 -11.46 -22.81 7.63
C ARG A 107 -11.36 -21.31 7.96
N PRO A 108 -11.41 -20.43 6.94
CA PRO A 108 -11.54 -19.00 7.18
C PRO A 108 -12.86 -18.69 7.87
N SER A 109 -12.84 -17.67 8.72
CA SER A 109 -14.04 -17.02 9.26
C SER A 109 -14.88 -16.36 8.16
N GLU A 110 -16.09 -15.92 8.52
CA GLU A 110 -16.91 -15.10 7.64
C GLU A 110 -16.21 -13.77 7.31
N PRO A 111 -16.24 -13.30 6.05
CA PRO A 111 -15.64 -12.04 5.66
C PRO A 111 -16.22 -10.85 6.42
N TYR A 112 -15.37 -10.14 7.16
CA TYR A 112 -15.70 -8.88 7.79
C TYR A 112 -15.39 -7.71 6.85
N ALA A 113 -16.36 -6.82 6.62
CA ALA A 113 -16.18 -5.63 5.81
C ALA A 113 -15.90 -4.40 6.68
N THR A 114 -14.80 -3.69 6.43
CA THR A 114 -14.58 -2.39 7.06
C THR A 114 -15.37 -1.30 6.35
N PRO A 115 -15.98 -0.36 7.09
CA PRO A 115 -16.64 0.79 6.49
C PRO A 115 -15.61 1.67 5.77
N PHE A 116 -16.03 2.33 4.69
CA PHE A 116 -15.19 3.32 4.02
C PHE A 116 -14.83 4.45 5.00
N PRO A 117 -13.58 4.94 5.02
CA PRO A 117 -13.29 6.16 5.75
C PRO A 117 -14.19 7.28 5.21
N PRO A 118 -14.74 8.15 6.08
CA PRO A 118 -15.56 9.26 5.64
C PRO A 118 -14.74 10.11 4.66
N ARG A 119 -15.27 10.30 3.44
CA ARG A 119 -14.66 11.20 2.46
C ARG A 119 -14.88 12.62 2.96
N VAL A 120 -13.80 13.37 3.22
CA VAL A 120 -13.91 14.83 3.38
C VAL A 120 -14.46 15.36 2.05
N GLY A 121 -15.63 16.00 2.09
CA GLY A 121 -16.24 16.61 0.91
C GLY A 121 -15.27 17.61 0.29
N ARG A 122 -15.12 17.58 -1.04
CA ARG A 122 -14.19 18.47 -1.78
C ARG A 122 -14.65 19.93 -1.86
N HIS A 123 -15.80 20.27 -1.28
CA HIS A 123 -16.34 21.62 -1.28
C HIS A 123 -16.02 22.32 0.04
N LEU A 124 -14.82 22.90 0.12
CA LEU A 124 -14.58 24.03 1.02
C LEU A 124 -15.30 25.22 0.40
N THR A 125 -16.46 25.59 0.94
CA THR A 125 -17.14 26.83 0.55
C THR A 125 -16.70 27.88 1.57
N ALA A 126 -15.90 28.85 1.15
CA ALA A 126 -15.64 30.03 1.98
C ALA A 126 -16.90 30.91 1.94
N ALA A 127 -17.60 31.01 3.06
CA ALA A 127 -18.58 32.08 3.25
C ALA A 127 -17.79 33.34 3.65
N ARG A 128 -18.06 34.46 2.98
CA ARG A 128 -17.64 35.77 3.47
C ARG A 128 -18.45 36.07 4.72
N GLU A 129 -17.78 36.31 5.83
CA GLU A 129 -18.39 36.89 7.02
C GLU A 129 -18.67 38.37 6.70
N ASP A 130 -19.93 38.77 6.81
CA ASP A 130 -20.40 40.14 6.54
C ASP A 130 -19.88 41.14 7.59
#